data_AF-A0AAV6HCG0-F1
#
_entry.id   AF-A0AAV6HCG0-F1
#
_cell.length_a   1.000
_cell.length_b   1.000
_cell.length_c   1.000
_cell.angle_alpha   90.00
_cell.angle_beta   90.00
_cell.angle_gamma   90.00
#
_symmetry.space_group_name_H-M   'P 1'
#
loop_
_entity.id
_entity.type
_entity.pdbx_description
1 polymer ?
#
loop_
_entity_poly.entity_id
_entity_poly.type
_entity_poly.pdbx_seq_one_letter_code
_entity_poly.pdbx_strand_id
1 'polypeptide(L)'
;MKVISRLLLTFLVCIAQNSVHGKEEKECEVCEGKLQSLCQGDNFETSSTVSISELRRLLAERKVRLFDVREPDEFAEGHIPTAINVPLGELKQAFGLTPDQFAARYGTQLPPPDATNVVLYCQRGRRSAEALDIICGLGYHRARHYAGGYSVWSQHETL
;
A
#
# COMPACT_ATOMS: atom_id res chain seq x y z
N MET A 1 -7.07 -65.85 19.97
CA MET A 1 -8.25 -66.28 20.76
C MET A 1 -8.92 -64.99 21.26
N LYS A 2 -9.89 -64.38 20.55
CA LYS A 2 -11.38 -64.57 20.70
C LYS A 2 -11.77 -64.58 22.19
N VAL A 3 -12.57 -63.68 22.79
CA VAL A 3 -13.87 -63.05 22.43
C VAL A 3 -14.16 -61.92 23.47
N ILE A 4 -14.61 -60.70 23.11
CA ILE A 4 -15.98 -60.17 22.92
C ILE A 4 -16.90 -60.18 24.18
N SER A 5 -17.33 -59.00 24.64
CA SER A 5 -18.69 -58.69 25.17
C SER A 5 -18.84 -57.16 25.30
N ARG A 6 -19.50 -56.40 24.41
CA ARG A 6 -20.95 -56.17 24.14
C ARG A 6 -21.80 -55.67 25.33
N LEU A 7 -22.06 -54.35 25.38
CA LEU A 7 -23.38 -53.71 25.61
C LEU A 7 -23.25 -52.18 25.37
N LEU A 8 -23.66 -51.60 24.23
CA LEU A 8 -25.00 -51.13 23.79
C LEU A 8 -25.67 -50.02 24.65
N LEU A 9 -25.70 -48.79 24.11
CA LEU A 9 -26.85 -47.83 24.04
C LEU A 9 -26.31 -46.48 23.48
N THR A 10 -26.34 -46.19 22.17
CA THR A 10 -27.44 -45.72 21.29
C THR A 10 -27.68 -44.21 21.24
N PHE A 11 -27.78 -43.70 20.01
CA PHE A 11 -28.45 -42.48 19.51
C PHE A 11 -27.83 -41.12 19.93
N LEU A 12 -27.52 -40.18 19.05
CA LEU A 12 -28.31 -39.71 17.91
C LEU A 12 -27.40 -39.04 16.85
N VAL A 13 -27.85 -39.20 15.61
CA VAL A 13 -27.33 -38.73 14.32
C VAL A 13 -27.17 -37.21 14.23
N CYS A 14 -26.08 -36.73 13.64
CA CYS A 14 -26.06 -35.47 12.88
C CYS A 14 -25.27 -35.67 11.59
N ILE A 15 -25.98 -36.10 10.55
CA ILE A 15 -25.58 -35.97 9.14
C ILE A 15 -26.29 -34.71 8.63
N ALA A 16 -25.55 -33.77 8.05
CA ALA A 16 -26.07 -32.77 7.11
C ALA A 16 -24.92 -32.50 6.12
N GLN A 17 -24.85 -33.11 4.94
CA GLN A 17 -25.61 -32.87 3.69
C GLN A 17 -25.52 -31.44 3.15
N ASN A 18 -24.76 -31.30 2.05
CA ASN A 18 -24.80 -30.24 1.04
C ASN A 18 -26.19 -30.14 0.37
N SER A 19 -26.70 -28.92 0.12
CA SER A 19 -27.23 -28.42 -1.19
C SER A 19 -28.18 -27.21 -1.09
N VAL A 20 -27.82 -26.16 -1.85
CA VAL A 20 -28.63 -25.26 -2.72
C VAL A 20 -29.94 -24.61 -2.23
N HIS A 21 -29.91 -23.28 -2.09
CA HIS A 21 -30.87 -22.26 -2.59
C HIS A 21 -30.28 -20.87 -2.22
N GLY A 22 -30.16 -19.83 -3.05
CA GLY A 22 -31.06 -19.35 -4.08
C GLY A 22 -31.98 -18.27 -3.50
N LYS A 23 -31.84 -17.02 -3.98
CA LYS A 23 -32.67 -15.81 -3.75
C LYS A 23 -32.29 -15.01 -2.48
N GLU A 24 -32.27 -13.68 -2.44
CA GLU A 24 -33.13 -12.71 -3.13
C GLU A 24 -32.43 -11.33 -3.18
N GLU A 25 -32.56 -10.65 -4.32
CA GLU A 25 -32.27 -9.23 -4.49
C GLU A 25 -33.19 -8.44 -3.54
N LYS A 26 -32.64 -7.45 -2.83
CA LYS A 26 -33.48 -6.42 -2.22
C LYS A 26 -33.20 -5.10 -2.89
N GLU A 27 -34.19 -4.73 -3.70
CA GLU A 27 -34.35 -3.45 -4.37
C GLU A 27 -34.18 -2.28 -3.38
N CYS A 28 -33.53 -1.24 -3.87
CA CYS A 28 -33.35 0.02 -3.19
C CYS A 28 -34.66 0.81 -3.29
N GLU A 29 -35.43 0.86 -2.21
CA GLU A 29 -36.55 1.79 -2.09
C GLU A 29 -36.06 3.06 -1.39
N VAL A 30 -36.18 4.19 -2.09
CA VAL A 30 -35.84 5.52 -1.57
C VAL A 30 -36.90 5.94 -0.56
N CYS A 31 -36.51 6.01 0.71
CA CYS A 31 -37.31 6.67 1.74
C CYS A 31 -36.77 8.08 1.97
N GLU A 32 -37.57 9.08 1.58
CA GLU A 32 -37.44 10.46 2.04
C GLU A 32 -37.52 10.50 3.57
N GLY A 33 -36.66 11.29 4.22
CA GLY A 33 -36.85 11.63 5.64
C GLY A 33 -35.65 11.38 6.55
N LYS A 34 -34.86 12.43 6.68
CA LYS A 34 -33.84 12.74 7.70
C LYS A 34 -34.10 12.10 9.08
N LEU A 35 -33.26 11.15 9.52
CA LEU A 35 -32.88 11.03 10.93
C LEU A 35 -31.55 10.28 11.11
N GLN A 36 -30.67 10.94 11.87
CA GLN A 36 -29.29 10.56 12.18
C GLN A 36 -29.19 9.12 12.70
N SER A 37 -28.28 8.32 12.14
CA SER A 37 -27.75 7.15 12.84
C SER A 37 -26.51 6.57 12.15
N LEU A 38 -25.41 6.64 12.90
CA LEU A 38 -24.41 5.59 13.13
C LEU A 38 -23.47 5.15 11.99
N CYS A 39 -22.21 5.00 12.42
CA CYS A 39 -21.11 4.32 11.75
C CYS A 39 -20.51 5.08 10.58
N GLN A 40 -19.88 6.22 10.87
CA GLN A 40 -18.68 6.63 10.15
C GLN A 40 -17.59 5.61 10.49
N GLY A 41 -17.68 4.42 9.90
CA GLY A 41 -16.52 3.58 9.70
C GLY A 41 -15.59 4.40 8.81
N ASP A 42 -14.40 4.67 9.31
CA ASP A 42 -13.37 5.40 8.58
C ASP A 42 -13.15 4.76 7.22
N ASN A 43 -13.81 5.29 6.19
CA ASN A 43 -13.42 5.10 4.80
C ASN A 43 -12.10 5.86 4.65
N PHE A 44 -11.00 5.22 5.04
CA PHE A 44 -9.68 5.66 4.67
C PHE A 44 -9.52 5.39 3.17
N GLU A 45 -10.16 6.24 2.37
CA GLU A 45 -9.79 6.49 0.98
C GLU A 45 -8.28 6.73 0.99
N THR A 46 -7.52 5.69 0.64
CA THR A 46 -6.07 5.70 0.74
C THR A 46 -5.59 6.54 -0.43
N SER A 47 -5.56 7.87 -0.25
CA SER A 47 -5.16 8.78 -1.32
C SER A 47 -3.79 8.38 -1.85
N SER A 48 -3.67 8.25 -3.17
CA SER A 48 -2.41 7.98 -3.86
C SER A 48 -1.40 9.12 -3.72
N THR A 49 -1.82 10.27 -3.17
CA THR A 49 -1.00 11.47 -2.99
C THR A 49 -0.68 11.70 -1.51
N VAL A 50 0.55 12.12 -1.22
CA VAL A 50 1.02 12.52 0.12
C VAL A 50 1.14 14.04 0.20
N SER A 51 0.69 14.65 1.29
CA SER A 51 0.90 16.08 1.56
C SER A 51 2.29 16.35 2.16
N ILE A 52 2.79 17.59 2.10
CA ILE A 52 4.09 17.93 2.71
C ILE A 52 4.10 17.70 4.23
N SER A 53 3.03 18.07 4.92
CA SER A 53 2.90 17.90 6.38
C SER A 53 2.91 16.42 6.76
N GLU A 54 2.23 15.59 5.96
CA GLU A 54 2.23 14.14 6.16
C GLU A 54 3.60 13.53 5.87
N LEU A 55 4.25 13.91 4.78
CA LEU A 55 5.58 13.41 4.43
C LEU A 55 6.58 13.73 5.55
N ARG A 56 6.54 14.96 6.10
CA ARG A 56 7.35 15.37 7.26
C ARG A 56 7.11 14.49 8.48
N ARG A 57 5.85 14.24 8.82
CA ARG A 57 5.50 13.35 9.93
C ARG A 57 6.08 11.96 9.72
N LEU A 58 5.93 11.39 8.52
CA LEU A 58 6.43 10.05 8.22
C LEU A 58 7.97 9.97 8.26
N LEU A 59 8.65 11.02 7.82
CA LEU A 59 10.11 11.15 7.90
C LEU A 59 10.58 11.24 9.36
N ALA A 60 9.91 12.07 10.18
CA ALA A 60 10.21 12.22 11.60
C ALA A 60 10.02 10.89 12.37
N GLU A 61 9.00 10.12 12.01
CA GLU A 61 8.72 8.80 12.59
C GLU A 61 9.60 7.68 12.02
N ARG A 62 10.45 7.96 11.00
CA ARG A 62 11.23 6.96 10.25
C ARG A 62 10.40 5.81 9.69
N LYS A 63 9.13 6.09 9.36
CA LYS A 63 8.18 5.08 8.87
C LYS A 63 8.06 5.04 7.35
N VAL A 64 8.74 5.92 6.62
CA VAL A 64 8.65 6.02 5.16
C VAL A 64 9.87 5.45 4.45
N ARG A 65 9.62 4.75 3.34
CA ARG A 65 10.61 4.42 2.32
C ARG A 65 10.43 5.43 1.19
N LEU A 66 11.35 6.37 1.09
CA LEU A 66 11.26 7.49 0.17
C LEU A 66 12.18 7.25 -1.04
N PHE A 67 11.64 7.38 -2.24
CA PHE A 67 12.38 7.23 -3.49
C PHE A 67 12.32 8.51 -4.32
N ASP A 68 13.48 8.99 -4.74
CA ASP A 68 13.61 10.09 -5.69
C ASP A 68 13.76 9.55 -7.10
N VAL A 69 12.80 9.84 -7.98
CA VAL A 69 12.79 9.38 -9.38
C VAL A 69 13.39 10.37 -10.37
N ARG A 70 14.06 11.42 -9.87
CA ARG A 70 14.84 12.35 -10.69
C ARG A 70 16.13 11.73 -11.20
N GLU A 71 16.76 12.42 -12.14
CA GLU A 71 18.09 12.03 -12.62
C GLU A 71 19.14 12.20 -11.51
N PRO A 72 20.25 11.43 -11.55
CA PRO A 72 21.28 11.49 -10.50
C PRO A 72 21.88 12.88 -10.29
N ASP A 73 22.01 13.68 -11.36
CA ASP A 73 22.55 15.04 -11.28
C ASP A 73 21.62 15.96 -10.47
N GLU A 74 20.30 15.88 -10.70
CA GLU A 74 19.30 16.64 -9.92
C GLU A 74 19.28 16.21 -8.44
N PHE A 75 19.54 14.93 -8.17
CA PHE A 75 19.63 14.39 -6.81
C PHE A 75 20.90 14.86 -6.08
N ALA A 76 22.02 14.96 -6.81
CA ALA A 76 23.29 15.44 -6.29
C ALA A 76 23.27 16.93 -5.93
N GLU A 77 22.48 17.74 -6.64
CA GLU A 77 22.26 19.16 -6.33
C GLU A 77 21.47 19.39 -5.03
N GLY A 78 20.71 18.39 -4.59
CA GLY A 78 19.95 18.41 -3.34
C GLY A 78 18.77 17.45 -3.40
N HIS A 79 18.40 16.88 -2.26
CA HIS A 79 17.33 15.89 -2.17
C HIS A 79 16.71 15.86 -0.77
N ILE A 80 15.52 15.27 -0.67
CA ILE A 80 14.85 15.07 0.63
C ILE A 80 15.68 14.08 1.45
N PRO A 81 15.99 14.37 2.73
CA PRO A 81 16.76 13.46 3.58
C PRO A 81 16.15 12.05 3.60
N THR A 82 17.01 11.03 3.65
CA THR A 82 16.65 9.59 3.62
C THR A 82 16.12 9.06 2.29
N ALA A 83 15.98 9.90 1.27
CA ALA A 83 15.59 9.47 -0.06
C ALA A 83 16.65 8.58 -0.73
N ILE A 84 16.19 7.57 -1.45
CA ILE A 84 17.02 6.72 -2.31
C ILE A 84 16.77 7.14 -3.75
N ASN A 85 17.81 7.48 -4.50
CA ASN A 85 17.66 7.82 -5.91
C ASN A 85 17.47 6.56 -6.75
N VAL A 86 16.34 6.49 -7.45
CA VAL A 86 16.01 5.46 -8.44
C VAL A 86 15.39 6.17 -9.64
N PRO A 87 16.19 6.59 -10.64
CA PRO A 87 15.70 7.36 -11.77
C PRO A 87 14.52 6.68 -12.46
N LEU A 88 13.56 7.46 -12.95
CA LEU A 88 12.32 6.96 -13.54
C LEU A 88 12.57 5.89 -14.62
N GLY A 89 13.57 6.09 -15.48
CA GLY A 89 13.92 5.14 -16.54
C GLY A 89 14.43 3.79 -16.03
N GLU A 90 14.98 3.74 -14.82
CA GLU A 90 15.49 2.52 -14.19
C GLU A 90 14.49 1.88 -13.23
N LEU A 91 13.41 2.59 -12.87
CA LEU A 91 12.49 2.22 -11.79
C LEU A 91 11.92 0.82 -11.94
N LYS A 92 11.44 0.47 -13.15
CA LYS A 92 10.87 -0.86 -13.42
C LYS A 92 11.90 -1.97 -13.26
N GLN A 93 13.14 -1.74 -13.69
CA GLN A 93 14.21 -2.72 -13.51
C GLN A 93 14.57 -2.85 -12.03
N ALA A 94 14.75 -1.72 -11.34
CA ALA A 94 15.12 -1.67 -9.94
C ALA A 94 14.12 -2.43 -9.05
N PHE A 95 12.82 -2.15 -9.19
CA PHE A 95 11.77 -2.82 -8.43
C PHE A 95 11.49 -4.27 -8.87
N GLY A 96 12.08 -4.71 -9.99
CA GLY A 96 12.07 -6.11 -10.44
C GLY A 96 13.29 -6.93 -10.01
N LEU A 97 14.27 -6.32 -9.32
CA LEU A 97 15.44 -7.03 -8.80
C LEU A 97 15.08 -7.95 -7.63
N THR A 98 15.93 -8.93 -7.35
CA THR A 98 15.85 -9.65 -6.07
C THR A 98 16.21 -8.71 -4.91
N PRO A 99 15.73 -8.97 -3.67
CA PRO A 99 16.08 -8.15 -2.51
C PRO A 99 17.60 -7.97 -2.31
N ASP A 100 18.38 -9.03 -2.53
CA ASP A 100 19.84 -8.99 -2.41
C ASP A 100 20.50 -8.11 -3.48
N GLN A 101 20.04 -8.19 -4.73
CA GLN A 101 20.52 -7.36 -5.82
C GLN A 101 20.18 -5.88 -5.60
N PHE A 102 18.97 -5.61 -5.12
CA PHE A 102 18.55 -4.26 -4.79
C PHE A 102 19.40 -3.69 -3.64
N ALA A 103 19.64 -4.48 -2.59
CA ALA A 103 20.50 -4.10 -1.47
C ALA A 103 21.94 -3.83 -1.90
N ALA A 104 22.50 -4.65 -2.80
CA ALA A 104 23.84 -4.44 -3.35
C ALA A 104 23.94 -3.14 -4.17
N ARG A 105 22.90 -2.78 -4.94
CA ARG A 105 22.91 -1.59 -5.81
C ARG A 105 22.59 -0.28 -5.07
N TYR A 106 21.59 -0.30 -4.19
CA TYR A 106 21.05 0.90 -3.54
C TYR A 106 21.40 1.01 -2.05
N GLY A 107 22.15 0.05 -1.50
CA GLY A 107 22.60 0.05 -0.10
C GLY A 107 21.47 -0.12 0.92
N THR A 108 20.30 -0.60 0.49
CA THR A 108 19.08 -0.67 1.31
C THR A 108 18.17 -1.80 0.85
N GLN A 109 17.35 -2.33 1.75
CA GLN A 109 16.46 -3.44 1.42
C GLN A 109 15.30 -2.97 0.53
N LEU A 110 14.96 -3.72 -0.51
CA LEU A 110 13.76 -3.50 -1.31
C LEU A 110 12.52 -3.59 -0.39
N PRO A 111 11.65 -2.57 -0.32
CA PRO A 111 10.38 -2.71 0.40
C PRO A 111 9.56 -3.88 -0.16
N PRO A 112 8.83 -4.63 0.68
CA PRO A 112 7.92 -5.64 0.16
C PRO A 112 6.73 -4.98 -0.58
N PRO A 113 6.10 -5.66 -1.56
CA PRO A 113 5.00 -5.08 -2.35
C PRO A 113 3.79 -4.61 -1.54
N ASP A 114 3.53 -5.21 -0.38
CA ASP A 114 2.43 -4.85 0.52
C ASP A 114 2.75 -3.70 1.48
N ALA A 115 3.97 -3.14 1.40
CA ALA A 115 4.41 -2.04 2.26
C ALA A 115 3.52 -0.80 2.10
N THR A 116 3.14 -0.19 3.22
CA THR A 116 2.13 0.88 3.27
C THR A 116 2.71 2.28 3.14
N ASN A 117 4.02 2.42 3.33
CA ASN A 117 4.70 3.70 3.42
C ASN A 117 5.82 3.83 2.38
N VAL A 118 5.57 3.34 1.16
CA VAL A 118 6.43 3.59 0.00
C VAL A 118 5.97 4.90 -0.64
N VAL A 119 6.86 5.89 -0.69
CA VAL A 119 6.56 7.20 -1.25
C VAL A 119 7.56 7.54 -2.34
N LEU A 120 7.04 7.94 -3.50
CA LEU A 120 7.81 8.38 -4.66
C LEU A 120 7.74 9.91 -4.78
N TYR A 121 8.83 10.57 -5.16
CA TYR A 121 8.78 11.99 -5.50
C TYR A 121 9.72 12.31 -6.65
N CYS A 122 9.48 13.46 -7.30
CA CYS A 122 10.36 14.00 -8.32
C CYS A 122 10.46 15.52 -8.14
N GLN A 123 10.82 16.28 -9.19
CA GLN A 123 10.94 17.73 -9.09
C GLN A 123 9.59 18.44 -8.80
N ARG A 124 8.51 18.07 -9.50
CA ARG A 124 7.19 18.75 -9.49
C ARG A 124 5.99 17.79 -9.60
N GLY A 125 6.13 16.54 -9.14
CA GLY A 125 5.03 15.56 -9.09
C GLY A 125 4.78 14.72 -10.36
N ARG A 126 5.05 15.23 -11.57
CA ARG A 126 4.70 14.51 -12.83
C ARG A 126 5.38 13.13 -12.96
N ARG A 127 6.72 13.10 -12.92
CA ARG A 127 7.49 11.83 -12.99
C ARG A 127 7.16 10.87 -11.85
N SER A 128 6.80 11.39 -10.67
CA SER A 128 6.45 10.53 -9.53
C SER A 128 5.06 9.92 -9.63
N ALA A 129 4.13 10.57 -10.33
CA ALA A 129 2.83 9.97 -10.65
C ALA A 129 3.00 8.81 -11.64
N GLU A 130 3.80 9.02 -12.69
CA GLU A 130 4.15 7.95 -13.64
C GLU A 130 4.91 6.79 -12.95
N ALA A 131 5.86 7.12 -12.07
CA ALA A 131 6.56 6.14 -11.26
C ALA A 131 5.60 5.32 -10.39
N LEU A 132 4.56 5.95 -9.84
CA LEU A 132 3.55 5.28 -9.04
C LEU A 132 2.80 4.26 -9.89
N ASP A 133 2.36 4.63 -11.08
CA ASP A 133 1.67 3.72 -12.00
C ASP A 133 2.55 2.49 -12.34
N ILE A 134 3.85 2.71 -12.57
CA ILE A 134 4.81 1.64 -12.86
C ILE A 134 4.89 0.64 -11.71
N ILE A 135 5.12 1.10 -10.47
CA ILE A 135 5.30 0.19 -9.33
C ILE A 135 3.97 -0.42 -8.85
N CYS A 136 2.85 0.27 -9.04
CA CYS A 136 1.52 -0.30 -8.86
C CYS A 136 1.33 -1.54 -9.75
N GLY A 137 1.80 -1.48 -11.00
CA GLY A 137 1.84 -2.64 -11.90
C GLY A 137 2.75 -3.79 -11.44
N LEU A 138 3.66 -3.53 -10.50
CA LEU A 138 4.54 -4.53 -9.87
C LEU A 138 4.03 -5.02 -8.50
N GLY A 139 2.81 -4.64 -8.12
CA GLY A 139 2.15 -5.09 -6.88
C GLY A 139 2.21 -4.11 -5.71
N TYR A 140 2.83 -2.94 -5.88
CA TYR A 140 2.92 -1.90 -4.84
C TYR A 140 1.64 -1.05 -4.77
N HIS A 141 0.49 -1.68 -4.58
CA HIS A 141 -0.83 -1.02 -4.62
C HIS A 141 -1.04 0.04 -3.52
N ARG A 142 -0.22 -0.01 -2.47
CA ARG A 142 -0.27 0.93 -1.34
C ARG A 142 0.81 2.01 -1.41
N ALA A 143 1.62 2.00 -2.47
CA ALA A 143 2.55 3.08 -2.71
C ALA A 143 1.80 4.37 -3.01
N ARG A 144 2.48 5.48 -2.74
CA ARG A 144 1.93 6.83 -2.94
C ARG A 144 3.00 7.72 -3.55
N HIS A 145 2.60 8.86 -4.06
CA HIS A 145 3.55 9.86 -4.54
C HIS A 145 3.36 11.21 -3.84
N TYR A 146 4.45 11.94 -3.65
CA TYR A 146 4.43 13.31 -3.14
C TYR A 146 4.30 14.29 -4.30
N ALA A 147 3.10 14.84 -4.50
CA ALA A 147 2.78 15.70 -5.64
C ALA A 147 3.54 17.04 -5.63
N GLY A 148 3.91 17.57 -4.46
CA GLY A 148 4.67 18.82 -4.37
C GLY A 148 6.08 18.71 -4.97
N GLY A 149 6.67 17.52 -4.89
CA GLY A 149 8.03 17.28 -5.36
C GLY A 149 9.10 18.09 -4.61
N TYR A 150 10.35 17.94 -5.05
CA TYR A 150 11.49 18.60 -4.43
C TYR A 150 11.37 20.13 -4.46
N SER A 151 10.74 20.70 -5.50
CA SER A 151 10.56 22.15 -5.63
C SER A 151 9.76 22.79 -4.49
N VAL A 152 8.77 22.08 -3.94
CA VAL A 152 8.02 22.53 -2.77
C VAL A 152 8.80 22.21 -1.49
N TRP A 153 9.44 21.04 -1.42
CA TRP A 153 10.24 20.66 -0.26
C TRP A 153 11.35 21.68 0.05
N SER A 154 12.15 22.05 -0.95
CA SER A 154 13.32 22.90 -0.80
C SER A 154 12.97 24.32 -0.32
N GLN A 155 11.75 24.81 -0.61
CA GLN A 155 11.26 26.11 -0.13
C GLN A 155 10.93 26.11 1.37
N HIS A 156 10.63 24.94 1.93
CA HIS A 156 10.19 24.81 3.32
C HIS A 156 11.25 24.14 4.22
N GLU A 157 12.41 23.78 3.69
CA GLU A 157 13.53 23.20 4.44
C GLU A 157 14.18 24.22 5.38
N THR A 158 13.95 25.51 5.15
CA THR A 158 14.50 26.62 5.94
C THR A 158 13.44 27.20 6.88
N LEU A 159 13.17 26.55 8.01
CA LEU A 159 12.62 27.18 9.24
C LEU A 159 13.10 26.43 10.48
#